data_AF-A0A5C9DWG7-F1
#
_entry.id   AF-A0A5C9DWG7-F1
#
_cell.length_a   1.000
_cell.length_b   1.000
_cell.length_c   1.000
_cell.angle_alpha   90.00
_cell.angle_beta   90.00
_cell.angle_gamma   90.00
#
_symmetry.space_group_name_H-M   'P 1'
#
loop_
_entity.id
_entity.type
_entity.pdbx_description
1 polymer ?
#
loop_
_entity_poly.entity_id
_entity_poly.type
_entity_poly.pdbx_seq_one_letter_code
_entity_poly.pdbx_strand_id
1 'polypeptide(L)'
;MAQFSQIQFSSQNTTGGIYEYNIFWSNGVDVGGVKSSFTITHNSSLTILKPQNLETTTIEGYLGDIIPLRLYLTDSEKDVPISAAQIHYNYTHNEIYVFEEVLPGVYDAFINTEAFQEPGMYNVSIKTERIGFFTNGMQLQLNLKKRVDNNPFVLPILIGSIGVAGILGALSFRSYVWLPKKRQEEAELMARTQKFKDLQNIQAVVVIHKMSGIPLYTRGYSILEKQKRELFSGFIQAITTISEEFSGSKLIKDTKAKKQYGIEKLIELDFKYFYCLIADQDDLRVVFILKERASERLKEQVSYLCSALILKLSELFDHWDGSLNEFEIKIPEIVEEYFELYYKGDFELAHPKKIAKSKEKEALTTMETRVLNVIYSVSKNKQSFRLDYLLEIVHEEKKELIMEALEGLINRKIIVPVITEEDNS
;
A
#
# COMPACT_ATOMS: atom_id res chain seq x y z
N MET A 1 -104.50 27.31 -50.57
CA MET A 1 -103.22 26.93 -49.94
C MET A 1 -102.89 28.02 -48.93
N ALA A 2 -102.72 27.69 -47.65
CA ALA A 2 -102.23 28.67 -46.68
C ALA A 2 -100.76 28.93 -46.96
N GLN A 3 -100.37 30.20 -47.08
CA GLN A 3 -98.98 30.61 -47.27
C GLN A 3 -98.49 31.24 -45.97
N PHE A 4 -97.47 30.64 -45.38
CA PHE A 4 -96.83 31.14 -44.17
C PHE A 4 -95.61 32.01 -44.53
N SER A 5 -95.27 32.98 -43.67
CA SER A 5 -94.02 33.73 -43.79
C SER A 5 -92.82 32.80 -43.59
N GLN A 6 -91.76 33.01 -44.37
CA GLN A 6 -90.52 32.25 -44.22
C GLN A 6 -89.82 32.60 -42.89
N ILE A 7 -89.48 31.59 -42.10
CA ILE A 7 -88.61 31.70 -40.92
C ILE A 7 -87.26 31.08 -41.31
N GLN A 8 -86.16 31.79 -41.04
CA GLN A 8 -84.81 31.33 -41.34
C GLN A 8 -84.09 30.93 -40.06
N PHE A 9 -83.62 29.69 -40.00
CA PHE A 9 -82.77 29.17 -38.93
C PHE A 9 -81.32 29.12 -39.42
N SER A 10 -80.40 29.69 -38.65
CA SER A 10 -78.96 29.66 -38.92
C SER A 10 -78.19 29.49 -37.61
N SER A 11 -76.93 29.08 -37.72
CA SER A 11 -76.02 28.98 -36.58
C SER A 11 -75.91 30.27 -35.77
N GLN A 12 -76.10 31.43 -36.39
CA GLN A 12 -76.00 32.72 -35.71
C GLN A 12 -77.22 33.02 -34.83
N ASN A 13 -78.42 32.59 -35.21
CA ASN A 13 -79.66 32.95 -34.52
C ASN A 13 -80.26 31.83 -33.66
N THR A 14 -79.64 30.65 -33.63
CA THR A 14 -80.11 29.48 -32.87
C THR A 14 -79.03 28.95 -31.94
N THR A 15 -79.39 28.16 -30.93
CA THR A 15 -78.44 27.35 -30.13
C THR A 15 -78.53 25.89 -30.56
N GLY A 16 -77.45 25.12 -30.44
CA GLY A 16 -77.50 23.67 -30.68
C GLY A 16 -78.57 22.99 -29.83
N GLY A 17 -79.45 22.19 -30.43
CA GLY A 17 -80.45 21.43 -29.70
C GLY A 17 -81.64 20.94 -30.53
N ILE A 18 -82.63 20.35 -29.86
CA ILE A 18 -83.90 19.95 -30.46
C ILE A 18 -84.88 21.10 -30.33
N TYR A 19 -85.42 21.54 -31.46
CA TYR A 19 -86.46 22.56 -31.55
C TYR A 19 -87.78 21.88 -31.87
N GLU A 20 -88.77 22.10 -31.02
CA GLU A 20 -90.14 21.69 -31.27
C GLU A 20 -90.93 22.86 -31.87
N TYR A 21 -91.75 22.57 -32.88
CA TYR A 21 -92.69 23.56 -33.42
C TYR A 21 -94.09 22.96 -33.52
N ASN A 22 -95.08 23.82 -33.30
CA ASN A 22 -96.49 23.49 -33.40
C ASN A 22 -97.13 24.45 -34.41
N ILE A 23 -97.71 23.91 -35.47
CA ILE A 23 -98.47 24.70 -36.45
C ILE A 23 -99.95 24.39 -36.23
N PHE A 24 -100.74 25.42 -35.95
CA PHE A 24 -102.19 25.33 -35.84
C PHE A 24 -102.84 26.09 -36.98
N TRP A 25 -103.93 25.56 -37.53
CA TRP A 25 -104.74 26.23 -38.55
C TRP A 25 -106.23 25.98 -38.32
N SER A 26 -107.08 26.87 -38.82
CA SER A 26 -108.53 26.71 -38.82
C SER A 26 -109.13 27.22 -40.12
N ASN A 27 -110.21 26.58 -40.59
CA ASN A 27 -111.00 27.03 -41.74
C ASN A 27 -112.31 27.74 -41.33
N GLY A 28 -112.47 28.05 -40.03
CA GLY A 28 -113.68 28.63 -39.46
C GLY A 28 -114.73 27.62 -38.97
N VAL A 29 -114.59 26.33 -39.32
CA VAL A 29 -115.47 25.24 -38.85
C VAL A 29 -114.67 24.18 -38.07
N ASP A 30 -113.46 23.85 -38.52
CA ASP A 30 -112.55 22.89 -37.91
C ASP A 30 -111.21 23.54 -37.53
N VAL A 31 -110.51 22.93 -36.57
CA VAL A 31 -109.12 23.26 -36.20
C VAL A 31 -108.23 22.05 -36.45
N GLY A 32 -107.13 22.25 -37.15
CA GLY A 32 -106.06 21.27 -37.34
C GLY A 32 -104.77 21.73 -36.67
N GLY A 33 -103.93 20.77 -36.30
CA GLY A 33 -102.61 21.05 -35.75
C GLY A 33 -101.59 19.98 -36.14
N VAL A 34 -100.34 20.38 -36.32
CA VAL A 34 -99.20 19.47 -36.44
C VAL A 34 -98.14 19.86 -35.43
N LYS A 35 -97.69 18.89 -34.63
CA LYS A 35 -96.49 18.98 -33.80
C LYS A 35 -95.36 18.26 -34.51
N SER A 36 -94.21 18.89 -34.61
CA SER A 36 -93.01 18.28 -35.17
C SER A 36 -91.77 18.87 -34.49
N SER A 37 -90.60 18.29 -34.77
CA SER A 37 -89.34 18.73 -34.21
C SER A 37 -88.23 18.58 -35.23
N PHE A 38 -87.18 19.39 -35.09
CA PHE A 38 -85.95 19.27 -35.86
C PHE A 38 -84.75 19.56 -34.94
N THR A 39 -83.60 19.00 -35.26
CA THR A 39 -82.37 19.24 -34.52
C THR A 39 -81.52 20.24 -35.28
N ILE A 40 -81.07 21.28 -34.59
CA ILE A 40 -80.04 22.18 -35.10
C ILE A 40 -78.71 21.73 -34.51
N THR A 41 -77.75 21.44 -35.39
CA THR A 41 -76.42 20.96 -35.00
C THR A 41 -75.38 22.05 -35.22
N HIS A 42 -74.71 22.44 -34.15
CA HIS A 42 -73.62 23.43 -34.15
C HIS A 42 -72.26 22.74 -34.15
N ASN A 43 -71.24 23.47 -34.60
CA ASN A 43 -69.85 23.05 -34.46
C ASN A 43 -69.36 23.30 -33.02
N SER A 44 -68.59 22.36 -32.47
CA SER A 44 -67.99 22.47 -31.14
C SER A 44 -66.47 22.58 -31.24
N SER A 45 -65.87 23.38 -30.36
CA SER A 45 -64.42 23.53 -30.21
C SER A 45 -63.99 23.07 -28.82
N LEU A 46 -62.94 22.25 -28.76
CA LEU A 46 -62.39 21.68 -27.54
C LEU A 46 -60.98 22.24 -27.30
N THR A 47 -60.78 22.87 -26.14
CA THR A 47 -59.48 23.46 -25.74
C THR A 47 -59.01 22.86 -24.42
N ILE A 48 -57.71 22.59 -24.30
CA ILE A 48 -57.13 22.09 -23.05
C ILE A 48 -56.69 23.28 -22.18
N LEU A 49 -57.19 23.32 -20.94
CA LEU A 49 -56.80 24.32 -19.94
C LEU A 49 -55.72 23.80 -18.99
N LYS A 50 -55.65 22.49 -18.75
CA LYS A 50 -54.61 21.84 -17.94
C LYS A 50 -54.10 20.55 -18.57
N PRO A 51 -52.78 20.31 -18.57
CA PRO A 51 -51.72 21.21 -18.08
C PRO A 51 -51.59 22.50 -18.90
N GLN A 52 -51.15 23.59 -18.26
CA GLN A 52 -50.98 24.90 -18.93
C GLN A 52 -49.76 24.86 -19.86
N ASN A 53 -49.80 25.67 -20.93
CA ASN A 53 -48.70 25.85 -21.90
C ASN A 53 -48.33 24.60 -22.70
N LEU A 54 -49.33 23.87 -23.17
CA LEU A 54 -49.13 22.85 -24.20
C LEU A 54 -48.87 23.55 -25.55
N GLU A 55 -47.61 23.86 -25.85
CA GLU A 55 -47.18 24.23 -27.21
C GLU A 55 -47.35 23.05 -28.20
N THR A 56 -47.33 21.83 -27.65
CA THR A 56 -47.52 20.57 -28.36
C THR A 56 -48.65 19.77 -27.70
N THR A 57 -49.24 18.82 -28.44
CA THR A 57 -50.21 17.87 -27.88
C THR A 57 -49.57 16.83 -26.95
N THR A 58 -48.33 17.04 -26.48
CA THR A 58 -47.57 16.10 -25.65
C THR A 58 -47.49 16.56 -24.20
N ILE A 59 -47.96 15.72 -23.29
CA ILE A 59 -47.87 15.92 -21.84
C ILE A 59 -46.72 15.06 -21.31
N GLU A 60 -45.77 15.65 -20.60
CA GLU A 60 -44.72 14.90 -19.89
C GLU A 60 -45.17 14.55 -18.46
N GLY A 61 -44.89 13.32 -18.03
CA GLY A 61 -45.13 12.88 -16.66
C GLY A 61 -44.20 11.74 -16.24
N TYR A 62 -44.24 11.36 -14.97
CA TYR A 62 -43.56 10.15 -14.50
C TYR A 62 -44.56 9.02 -14.27
N LEU A 63 -44.10 7.79 -14.49
CA LEU A 63 -44.88 6.60 -14.17
C LEU A 63 -45.21 6.59 -12.65
N GLY A 64 -46.50 6.49 -12.32
CA GLY A 64 -47.02 6.53 -10.95
C GLY A 64 -47.59 7.88 -10.51
N ASP A 65 -47.44 8.94 -11.30
CA ASP A 65 -48.05 10.24 -11.01
C ASP A 65 -49.54 10.28 -11.44
N ILE A 66 -50.31 11.19 -10.85
CA ILE A 66 -51.67 11.52 -11.28
C ILE A 66 -51.62 12.80 -12.12
N ILE A 67 -52.11 12.72 -13.36
CA ILE A 67 -52.06 13.84 -14.30
C ILE A 67 -53.46 14.46 -14.41
N PRO A 68 -53.66 15.71 -13.93
CA PRO A 68 -54.95 16.38 -14.03
C PRO A 68 -55.16 16.92 -15.45
N LEU A 69 -56.30 16.57 -16.05
CA LEU A 69 -56.77 17.13 -17.31
C LEU A 69 -57.95 18.06 -17.06
N ARG A 70 -57.90 19.24 -17.67
CA ARG A 70 -59.03 20.18 -17.70
C ARG A 70 -59.29 20.62 -19.12
N LEU A 71 -60.53 20.52 -19.55
CA LEU A 71 -60.99 20.88 -20.89
C LEU A 71 -62.01 22.02 -20.83
N TYR A 72 -62.06 22.81 -21.90
CA TYR A 72 -63.08 23.82 -22.15
C TYR A 72 -63.74 23.55 -23.49
N LEU A 73 -65.06 23.31 -23.45
CA LEU A 73 -65.89 23.00 -24.61
C LEU A 73 -66.79 24.19 -24.94
N THR A 74 -66.66 24.70 -26.15
CA THR A 74 -67.37 25.90 -26.63
C THR A 74 -68.09 25.64 -27.95
N ASP A 75 -69.17 26.38 -28.17
CA ASP A 75 -69.80 26.53 -29.48
C ASP A 75 -68.87 27.39 -30.34
N SER A 76 -68.28 26.81 -31.41
CA SER A 76 -67.28 27.52 -32.22
C SER A 76 -67.87 28.69 -33.01
N GLU A 77 -69.20 28.75 -33.15
CA GLU A 77 -69.89 29.77 -33.94
C GLU A 77 -70.31 30.97 -33.07
N LYS A 78 -70.45 30.76 -31.76
CA LYS A 78 -70.94 31.77 -30.81
C LYS A 78 -70.00 32.10 -29.66
N ASP A 79 -68.94 31.30 -29.46
CA ASP A 79 -68.03 31.39 -28.33
C ASP A 79 -68.75 31.29 -26.96
N VAL A 80 -69.79 30.44 -26.91
CA VAL A 80 -70.58 30.17 -25.69
C VAL A 80 -70.21 28.79 -25.15
N PRO A 81 -70.02 28.63 -23.83
CA PRO A 81 -69.71 27.33 -23.23
C PRO A 81 -70.84 26.31 -23.45
N ILE A 82 -70.47 25.06 -23.75
CA ILE A 82 -71.41 23.95 -23.92
C ILE A 82 -71.49 23.14 -22.63
N SER A 83 -72.60 23.28 -21.91
CA SER A 83 -72.88 22.53 -20.69
C SER A 83 -73.58 21.20 -20.91
N ALA A 84 -73.46 20.31 -19.92
CA ALA A 84 -74.05 18.98 -19.86
C ALA A 84 -73.68 18.10 -21.06
N ALA A 85 -72.48 18.27 -21.62
CA ALA A 85 -71.91 17.38 -22.62
C ALA A 85 -71.33 16.13 -21.94
N GLN A 86 -71.40 14.99 -22.63
CA GLN A 86 -70.70 13.79 -22.22
C GLN A 86 -69.33 13.78 -22.89
N ILE A 87 -68.27 13.93 -22.10
CA ILE A 87 -66.89 13.87 -22.60
C ILE A 87 -66.27 12.59 -22.11
N HIS A 88 -65.84 11.77 -23.06
CA HIS A 88 -65.18 10.50 -22.82
C HIS A 88 -63.72 10.59 -23.22
N TYR A 89 -62.85 9.93 -22.47
CA TYR A 89 -61.50 9.67 -22.91
C TYR A 89 -61.13 8.21 -22.77
N ASN A 90 -60.22 7.79 -23.64
CA ASN A 90 -59.67 6.46 -23.63
C ASN A 90 -58.15 6.50 -23.89
N TYR A 91 -57.40 5.81 -23.03
CA TYR A 91 -55.95 5.63 -23.12
C TYR A 91 -55.53 4.15 -23.07
N THR A 92 -56.47 3.23 -22.86
CA THR A 92 -56.27 1.77 -22.96
C THR A 92 -57.17 1.19 -24.04
N HIS A 93 -57.09 -0.10 -24.38
CA HIS A 93 -57.94 -0.61 -25.46
C HIS A 93 -59.42 -0.77 -25.06
N ASN A 94 -59.76 -0.83 -23.76
CA ASN A 94 -61.07 -1.33 -23.32
C ASN A 94 -61.81 -0.50 -22.26
N GLU A 95 -61.23 0.56 -21.70
CA GLU A 95 -61.87 1.32 -20.62
C GLU A 95 -62.23 2.74 -21.07
N ILE A 96 -63.49 3.13 -20.82
CA ILE A 96 -63.98 4.46 -21.13
C ILE A 96 -64.08 5.24 -19.83
N TYR A 97 -63.35 6.34 -19.76
CA TYR A 97 -63.37 7.26 -18.63
C TYR A 97 -64.18 8.50 -18.99
N VAL A 98 -64.78 9.14 -17.98
CA VAL A 98 -65.69 10.27 -18.15
C VAL A 98 -65.11 11.51 -17.48
N PHE A 99 -65.23 12.67 -18.12
CA PHE A 99 -64.96 13.95 -17.44
C PHE A 99 -66.19 14.44 -16.68
N GLU A 100 -65.95 15.09 -15.55
CA GLU A 100 -66.99 15.73 -14.75
C GLU A 100 -67.05 17.22 -15.06
N GLU A 101 -68.25 17.75 -15.33
CA GLU A 101 -68.44 19.19 -15.52
C GLU A 101 -68.33 19.91 -14.18
N VAL A 102 -67.33 20.80 -14.05
CA VAL A 102 -67.07 21.57 -12.82
C VAL A 102 -67.61 23.00 -12.90
N LEU A 103 -67.68 23.56 -14.10
CA LEU A 103 -68.28 24.86 -14.43
C LEU A 103 -68.92 24.76 -15.82
N PRO A 104 -69.85 25.65 -16.19
CA PRO A 104 -70.43 25.65 -17.52
C PRO A 104 -69.38 25.57 -18.64
N GLY A 105 -69.35 24.44 -19.37
CA GLY A 105 -68.39 24.20 -20.44
C GLY A 105 -66.98 23.78 -20.00
N VAL A 106 -66.69 23.70 -18.70
CA VAL A 106 -65.38 23.27 -18.16
C VAL A 106 -65.50 21.88 -17.54
N TYR A 107 -64.62 20.98 -17.96
CA TYR A 107 -64.68 19.56 -17.61
C TYR A 107 -63.33 19.08 -17.05
N ASP A 108 -63.35 18.36 -15.92
CA ASP A 108 -62.16 17.84 -15.24
C ASP A 108 -62.09 16.31 -15.29
N ALA A 109 -60.88 15.78 -15.40
CA ALA A 109 -60.57 14.36 -15.21
C ALA A 109 -59.15 14.18 -14.67
N PHE A 110 -58.86 12.99 -14.16
CA PHE A 110 -57.54 12.60 -13.68
C PHE A 110 -57.09 11.32 -14.38
N ILE A 111 -55.93 11.35 -15.03
CA ILE A 111 -55.28 10.15 -15.55
C ILE A 111 -54.38 9.59 -14.45
N ASN A 112 -54.73 8.41 -13.92
CA ASN A 112 -53.83 7.67 -13.04
C ASN A 112 -52.80 6.92 -13.90
N THR A 113 -51.54 7.34 -13.83
CA THR A 113 -50.50 6.71 -14.65
C THR A 113 -49.98 5.38 -14.11
N GLU A 114 -50.41 4.95 -12.91
CA GLU A 114 -50.16 3.59 -12.40
C GLU A 114 -50.84 2.52 -13.26
N ALA A 115 -51.86 2.89 -14.04
CA ALA A 115 -52.50 1.98 -14.98
C ALA A 115 -51.58 1.57 -16.15
N PHE A 116 -50.47 2.29 -16.38
CA PHE A 116 -49.49 1.94 -17.41
C PHE A 116 -48.42 1.00 -16.83
N GLN A 117 -48.05 -0.04 -17.57
CA GLN A 117 -47.08 -1.05 -17.10
C GLN A 117 -45.63 -0.60 -17.26
N GLU A 118 -45.35 0.25 -18.25
CA GLU A 118 -43.99 0.65 -18.62
C GLU A 118 -43.93 2.17 -18.89
N PRO A 119 -42.76 2.80 -18.73
CA PRO A 119 -42.55 4.15 -19.25
C PRO A 119 -42.61 4.14 -20.78
N GLY A 120 -43.22 5.15 -21.39
CA GLY A 120 -43.39 5.21 -22.85
C GLY A 120 -44.32 6.32 -23.32
N MET A 121 -44.59 6.32 -24.63
CA MET A 121 -45.51 7.25 -25.30
C MET A 121 -46.89 6.62 -25.45
N TYR A 122 -47.93 7.27 -24.93
CA TYR A 122 -49.31 6.80 -24.96
C TYR A 122 -50.23 7.80 -25.67
N ASN A 123 -51.17 7.32 -26.48
CA ASN A 123 -52.16 8.17 -27.14
C ASN A 123 -53.48 8.14 -26.37
N VAL A 124 -53.96 9.31 -25.94
CA VAL A 124 -55.25 9.49 -25.27
C VAL A 124 -56.22 10.11 -26.27
N SER A 125 -57.28 9.39 -26.61
CA SER A 125 -58.34 9.91 -27.48
C SER A 125 -59.47 10.45 -26.62
N ILE A 126 -59.81 11.72 -26.82
CA ILE A 126 -60.93 12.40 -26.17
C ILE A 126 -62.04 12.58 -27.21
N LYS A 127 -63.28 12.28 -26.85
CA LYS A 127 -64.48 12.45 -27.69
C LYS A 127 -65.57 13.16 -26.90
N THR A 128 -66.30 14.05 -27.56
CA THR A 128 -67.37 14.84 -26.96
C THR A 128 -68.72 14.53 -27.61
N GLU A 129 -69.76 14.32 -26.81
CA GLU A 129 -71.11 14.03 -27.29
C GLU A 129 -72.13 14.95 -26.60
N ARG A 130 -72.93 15.66 -27.41
CA ARG A 130 -74.05 16.49 -26.94
C ARG A 130 -75.07 16.64 -28.06
N ILE A 131 -76.36 16.47 -27.74
CA ILE A 131 -77.44 16.71 -28.70
C ILE A 131 -77.36 18.15 -29.19
N GLY A 132 -77.42 18.32 -30.51
CA GLY A 132 -77.32 19.63 -31.15
C GLY A 132 -75.90 20.12 -31.38
N PHE A 133 -74.88 19.28 -31.17
CA PHE A 133 -73.49 19.57 -31.51
C PHE A 133 -72.86 18.41 -32.26
N PHE A 134 -71.97 18.69 -33.21
CA PHE A 134 -71.18 17.66 -33.85
C PHE A 134 -70.23 17.01 -32.84
N THR A 135 -70.11 15.68 -32.93
CA THR A 135 -69.09 14.93 -32.19
C THR A 135 -67.71 15.41 -32.63
N ASN A 136 -66.99 16.04 -31.72
CA ASN A 136 -65.60 16.41 -31.92
C ASN A 136 -64.70 15.49 -31.08
N GLY A 137 -63.44 15.36 -31.48
CA GLY A 137 -62.47 14.61 -30.73
C GLY A 137 -61.06 15.12 -30.95
N MET A 138 -60.21 14.92 -29.96
CA MET A 138 -58.80 15.27 -30.03
C MET A 138 -57.94 14.11 -29.54
N GLN A 139 -56.68 14.08 -29.98
CA GLN A 139 -55.69 13.13 -29.51
C GLN A 139 -54.60 13.87 -28.72
N LEU A 140 -54.28 13.34 -27.55
CA LEU A 140 -53.17 13.78 -26.72
C LEU A 140 -52.11 12.68 -26.66
N GLN A 141 -50.85 13.08 -26.62
CA GLN A 141 -49.72 12.19 -26.38
C GLN A 141 -49.25 12.34 -24.95
N LEU A 142 -49.06 11.24 -24.24
CA LEU A 142 -48.55 11.21 -22.89
C LEU A 142 -47.18 10.53 -22.87
N ASN A 143 -46.14 11.27 -22.52
CA ASN A 143 -44.75 10.78 -22.42
C ASN A 143 -44.41 10.47 -20.95
N LEU A 144 -44.45 9.19 -20.58
CA LEU A 144 -44.17 8.73 -19.23
C LEU A 144 -42.71 8.31 -19.09
N LYS A 145 -41.99 8.98 -18.18
CA LYS A 145 -40.59 8.68 -17.84
C LYS A 145 -40.52 7.86 -16.55
N LYS A 146 -39.53 6.97 -16.44
CA LYS A 146 -39.22 6.29 -15.18
C LYS A 146 -38.45 7.25 -14.27
N ARG A 147 -38.84 7.36 -13.00
CA ARG A 147 -38.05 8.09 -12.00
C ARG A 147 -36.72 7.35 -11.80
N VAL A 148 -35.60 8.02 -12.06
CA VAL A 148 -34.28 7.48 -11.76
C VAL A 148 -34.06 7.64 -10.27
N ASP A 149 -34.13 6.55 -9.53
CA ASP A 149 -33.81 6.54 -8.10
C ASP A 149 -32.31 6.78 -7.93
N ASN A 150 -31.93 8.06 -7.85
CA ASN A 150 -30.58 8.48 -7.49
C ASN A 150 -30.36 8.14 -6.02
N ASN A 151 -29.95 6.90 -5.74
CA ASN A 151 -29.55 6.48 -4.42
C ASN A 151 -28.28 7.26 -4.00
N PRO A 152 -28.37 8.17 -3.01
CA PRO A 152 -27.26 9.06 -2.64
C PRO A 152 -26.06 8.33 -2.04
N PHE A 153 -26.17 7.03 -1.74
CA PHE A 153 -25.11 6.25 -1.09
C PHE A 153 -24.11 5.60 -2.04
N VAL A 154 -24.37 5.55 -3.35
CA VAL A 154 -23.49 4.83 -4.30
C VAL A 154 -22.16 5.56 -4.55
N LEU A 155 -22.19 6.89 -4.66
CA LEU A 155 -21.01 7.70 -4.91
C LEU A 155 -19.95 7.67 -3.78
N PRO A 156 -20.31 7.83 -2.49
CA PRO A 156 -19.32 7.79 -1.40
C PRO A 156 -18.66 6.41 -1.23
N ILE A 157 -19.36 5.31 -1.51
CA ILE A 157 -18.80 3.94 -1.42
C ILE A 157 -17.68 3.76 -2.46
N LEU A 158 -17.87 4.28 -3.67
CA LEU A 158 -16.90 4.16 -4.77
C LEU A 158 -15.64 5.00 -4.53
N ILE A 159 -15.78 6.16 -3.89
CA ILE A 159 -14.63 7.01 -3.49
C ILE A 159 -13.86 6.35 -2.32
N GLY A 160 -14.57 5.75 -1.36
CA GLY A 160 -13.95 5.07 -0.23
C GLY A 160 -13.08 3.87 -0.63
N SER A 161 -13.50 3.08 -1.62
CA SER A 161 -12.76 1.89 -2.05
C SER A 161 -11.43 2.21 -2.72
N ILE A 162 -11.35 3.31 -3.49
CA ILE A 162 -10.11 3.78 -4.13
C ILE A 162 -9.07 4.20 -3.07
N GLY A 163 -9.51 4.87 -2.00
CA GLY A 163 -8.64 5.28 -0.90
C GLY A 163 -7.98 4.09 -0.19
N VAL A 164 -8.75 3.04 0.09
CA VAL A 164 -8.25 1.82 0.75
C VAL A 164 -7.23 1.08 -0.13
N ALA A 165 -7.49 0.96 -1.44
CA ALA A 165 -6.57 0.32 -2.38
C ALA A 165 -5.22 1.05 -2.45
N GLY A 166 -5.22 2.39 -2.42
CA GLY A 166 -3.99 3.19 -2.44
C GLY A 166 -3.10 2.95 -1.20
N ILE A 167 -3.71 2.90 -0.01
CA ILE A 167 -2.98 2.66 1.25
C ILE A 167 -2.37 1.25 1.26
N LEU A 168 -3.13 0.23 0.85
CA LEU A 168 -2.64 -1.15 0.78
C LEU A 168 -1.51 -1.32 -0.25
N GLY A 169 -1.59 -0.62 -1.38
CA GLY A 169 -0.53 -0.61 -2.40
C GLY A 169 0.79 -0.05 -1.86
N ALA A 170 0.73 1.09 -1.16
CA ALA A 170 1.91 1.72 -0.58
C ALA A 170 2.58 0.86 0.52
N LEU A 171 1.76 0.24 1.39
CA LEU A 171 2.27 -0.65 2.44
C LEU A 171 2.90 -1.92 1.85
N SER A 172 2.28 -2.50 0.81
CA SER A 172 2.81 -3.68 0.12
C SER A 172 4.16 -3.39 -0.52
N PHE A 173 4.30 -2.29 -1.26
CA PHE A 173 5.57 -1.90 -1.89
C PHE A 173 6.69 -1.69 -0.86
N ARG A 174 6.38 -0.99 0.25
CA ARG A 174 7.33 -0.76 1.34
C ARG A 174 7.83 -2.08 1.94
N SER A 175 6.91 -2.98 2.26
CA SER A 175 7.24 -4.25 2.93
C SER A 175 7.99 -5.24 2.03
N TYR A 176 7.62 -5.31 0.75
CA TYR A 176 8.08 -6.37 -0.15
C TYR A 176 9.31 -6.00 -0.98
N VAL A 177 9.52 -4.72 -1.28
CA VAL A 177 10.63 -4.31 -2.18
C VAL A 177 11.67 -3.48 -1.43
N TRP A 178 11.25 -2.43 -0.74
CA TRP A 178 12.19 -1.47 -0.17
C TRP A 178 12.90 -1.97 1.08
N LEU A 179 12.14 -2.53 2.03
CA LEU A 179 12.67 -3.11 3.27
C LEU A 179 13.67 -4.26 3.04
N PRO A 180 13.41 -5.27 2.19
CA PRO A 180 14.35 -6.36 1.98
C PRO A 180 15.63 -5.89 1.28
N LYS A 181 15.53 -4.99 0.29
CA LYS A 181 16.73 -4.45 -0.37
C LYS A 181 17.63 -3.71 0.61
N LYS A 182 17.05 -2.84 1.45
CA LYS A 182 17.80 -2.15 2.51
C LYS A 182 18.43 -3.12 3.51
N ARG A 183 17.71 -4.18 3.90
CA ARG A 183 18.24 -5.22 4.79
C ARG A 183 19.39 -6.00 4.16
N GLN A 184 19.35 -6.25 2.85
CA GLN A 184 20.45 -6.91 2.13
C GLN A 184 21.70 -6.02 2.10
N GLU A 185 21.54 -4.74 1.77
CA GLU A 185 22.65 -3.77 1.78
C GLU A 185 23.25 -3.63 3.18
N GLU A 186 22.42 -3.53 4.21
CA GLU A 186 22.89 -3.48 5.61
C GLU A 186 23.54 -4.80 6.05
N ALA A 187 23.01 -5.96 5.65
CA ALA A 187 23.60 -7.25 5.96
C ALA A 187 24.93 -7.47 5.23
N GLU A 188 25.06 -7.03 3.99
CA GLU A 188 26.31 -7.10 3.22
C GLU A 188 27.37 -6.18 3.83
N LEU A 189 26.99 -4.94 4.19
CA LEU A 189 27.87 -4.02 4.90
C LEU A 189 28.30 -4.60 6.25
N MET A 190 27.37 -5.18 7.01
CA MET A 190 27.69 -5.86 8.26
C MET A 190 28.63 -7.04 8.02
N ALA A 191 28.41 -7.87 7.00
CA ALA A 191 29.25 -9.01 6.70
C ALA A 191 30.70 -8.60 6.36
N ARG A 192 30.88 -7.54 5.56
CA ARG A 192 32.20 -6.99 5.23
C ARG A 192 32.91 -6.43 6.47
N THR A 193 32.18 -5.64 7.26
CA THR A 193 32.75 -4.98 8.45
C THR A 193 32.87 -5.91 9.66
N GLN A 194 32.21 -7.07 9.66
CA GLN A 194 32.27 -8.05 10.75
C GLN A 194 33.71 -8.53 10.98
N LYS A 195 34.50 -8.67 9.91
CA LYS A 195 35.93 -9.01 10.00
C LYS A 195 36.68 -8.05 10.91
N PHE A 196 36.48 -6.75 10.67
CA PHE A 196 37.12 -5.71 11.43
C PHE A 196 36.61 -5.67 12.88
N LYS A 197 35.30 -5.83 13.10
CA LYS A 197 34.71 -5.93 14.45
C LYS A 197 35.27 -7.10 15.24
N ASP A 198 35.36 -8.29 14.63
CA ASP A 198 35.93 -9.48 15.26
C ASP A 198 37.38 -9.25 15.64
N LEU A 199 38.18 -8.68 14.74
CA LEU A 199 39.57 -8.34 15.04
C LEU A 199 39.65 -7.34 16.20
N GLN A 200 38.86 -6.27 16.18
CA GLN A 200 38.80 -5.32 17.29
C GLN A 200 38.39 -5.96 18.61
N ASN A 201 37.52 -6.96 18.55
CA ASN A 201 37.07 -7.69 19.72
C ASN A 201 38.22 -8.48 20.38
N ILE A 202 39.19 -8.96 19.61
CA ILE A 202 40.34 -9.74 20.11
C ILE A 202 41.26 -8.87 20.98
N GLN A 203 41.42 -9.27 22.23
CA GLN A 203 42.35 -8.67 23.19
C GLN A 203 43.65 -9.45 23.32
N ALA A 204 43.59 -10.78 23.22
CA ALA A 204 44.77 -11.65 23.23
C ALA A 204 44.47 -13.00 22.59
N VAL A 205 45.53 -13.64 22.11
CA VAL A 205 45.54 -15.02 21.59
C VAL A 205 46.57 -15.80 22.39
N VAL A 206 46.16 -16.96 22.91
CA VAL A 206 47.01 -17.86 23.68
C VAL A 206 46.87 -19.25 23.08
N VAL A 207 48.00 -19.90 22.78
CA VAL A 207 48.04 -21.30 22.36
C VAL A 207 48.72 -22.10 23.46
N ILE A 208 48.04 -23.12 23.96
CA ILE A 208 48.41 -23.88 25.16
C ILE A 208 48.53 -25.36 24.76
N HIS A 209 49.59 -26.01 25.22
CA HIS A 209 49.67 -27.46 25.15
C HIS A 209 48.76 -28.08 26.23
N LYS A 210 47.73 -28.83 25.81
CA LYS A 210 46.61 -29.25 26.65
C LYS A 210 47.04 -30.12 27.83
N MET A 211 48.01 -31.03 27.63
CA MET A 211 48.45 -31.98 28.66
C MET A 211 49.37 -31.34 29.70
N SER A 212 50.28 -30.46 29.29
CA SER A 212 51.24 -29.83 30.20
C SER A 212 50.76 -28.50 30.78
N GLY A 213 49.78 -27.85 30.13
CA GLY A 213 49.31 -26.50 30.48
C GLY A 213 50.30 -25.38 30.13
N ILE A 214 51.40 -25.71 29.44
CA ILE A 214 52.44 -24.75 29.06
C ILE A 214 51.93 -23.88 27.89
N PRO A 215 52.01 -22.54 27.98
CA PRO A 215 51.69 -21.67 26.86
C PRO A 215 52.79 -21.77 25.79
N LEU A 216 52.43 -22.27 24.61
CA LEU A 216 53.33 -22.37 23.45
C LEU A 216 53.47 -21.03 22.72
N TYR A 217 52.42 -20.20 22.77
CA TYR A 217 52.41 -18.87 22.18
C TYR A 217 51.45 -17.96 22.93
N THR A 218 51.82 -16.69 23.09
CA THR A 218 50.94 -15.68 23.70
C THR A 218 51.18 -14.31 23.10
N ARG A 219 50.15 -13.71 22.50
CA ARG A 219 50.17 -12.33 22.01
C ARG A 219 48.98 -11.55 22.56
N GLY A 220 49.25 -10.38 23.15
CA GLY A 220 48.24 -9.50 23.75
C GLY A 220 48.26 -8.12 23.12
N TYR A 221 47.08 -7.51 22.95
CA TYR A 221 46.86 -6.30 22.13
C TYR A 221 46.28 -5.10 22.87
N SER A 222 45.82 -5.26 24.11
CA SER A 222 45.11 -4.18 24.81
C SER A 222 45.48 -4.05 26.28
N ILE A 223 45.53 -5.14 27.07
CA ILE A 223 45.57 -5.01 28.55
C ILE A 223 46.41 -6.10 29.27
N LEU A 224 46.79 -7.21 28.62
CA LEU A 224 47.63 -8.22 29.28
C LEU A 224 49.10 -7.82 29.30
N GLU A 225 49.55 -7.27 30.43
CA GLU A 225 50.97 -7.11 30.75
C GLU A 225 51.72 -8.45 30.63
N LYS A 226 52.98 -8.40 30.16
CA LYS A 226 53.80 -9.59 29.87
C LYS A 226 53.89 -10.58 31.06
N GLN A 227 53.97 -10.06 32.29
CA GLN A 227 54.07 -10.85 33.52
C GLN A 227 52.77 -11.57 33.94
N LYS A 228 51.62 -11.19 33.39
CA LYS A 228 50.31 -11.80 33.73
C LYS A 228 49.92 -12.95 32.79
N ARG A 229 50.74 -13.24 31.77
CA ARG A 229 50.49 -14.27 30.74
C ARG A 229 50.52 -15.69 31.30
N GLU A 230 51.53 -16.03 32.09
CA GLU A 230 51.66 -17.36 32.72
C GLU A 230 50.55 -17.61 33.74
N LEU A 231 50.24 -16.61 34.57
CA LEU A 231 49.12 -16.66 35.52
C LEU A 231 47.78 -16.89 34.81
N PHE A 232 47.58 -16.23 33.66
CA PHE A 232 46.37 -16.42 32.86
C PHE A 232 46.29 -17.81 32.24
N SER A 233 47.38 -18.34 31.68
CA SER A 233 47.43 -19.71 31.15
C SER A 233 47.08 -20.73 32.22
N GLY A 234 47.70 -20.62 33.41
CA GLY A 234 47.39 -21.51 34.54
C GLY A 234 45.94 -21.40 35.02
N PHE A 235 45.37 -20.19 35.02
CA PHE A 235 43.96 -19.98 35.35
C PHE A 235 43.01 -20.63 34.34
N ILE A 236 43.25 -20.48 33.04
CA ILE A 236 42.43 -21.12 32.00
C ILE A 236 42.56 -22.64 32.06
N GLN A 237 43.76 -23.17 32.29
CA GLN A 237 43.97 -24.61 32.47
C GLN A 237 43.17 -25.12 33.68
N ALA A 238 43.22 -24.42 34.83
CA ALA A 238 42.45 -24.81 36.00
C ALA A 238 40.93 -24.80 35.72
N ILE A 239 40.40 -23.76 35.08
CA ILE A 239 38.96 -23.69 34.77
C ILE A 239 38.53 -24.81 33.83
N THR A 240 39.31 -25.09 32.80
CA THR A 240 38.98 -26.11 31.79
C THR A 240 39.05 -27.51 32.37
N THR A 241 40.06 -27.84 33.19
CA THR A 241 40.15 -29.11 33.93
C THR A 241 38.96 -29.29 34.87
N ILE A 242 38.64 -28.26 35.67
CA ILE A 242 37.47 -28.27 36.55
C ILE A 242 36.19 -28.47 35.73
N SER A 243 36.04 -27.73 34.62
CA SER A 243 34.88 -27.85 33.74
C SER A 243 34.72 -29.26 33.17
N GLU A 244 35.82 -29.94 32.79
CA GLU A 244 35.82 -31.32 32.31
C GLU A 244 35.36 -32.31 33.39
N GLU A 245 35.88 -32.17 34.62
CA GLU A 245 35.47 -33.00 35.75
C GLU A 245 33.97 -32.85 36.07
N PHE A 246 33.46 -31.61 36.08
CA PHE A 246 32.04 -31.35 36.32
C PHE A 246 31.14 -31.81 35.16
N SER A 247 31.62 -31.68 33.92
CA SER A 247 30.91 -32.14 32.70
C SER A 247 30.78 -33.66 32.63
N GLY A 248 31.67 -34.41 33.29
CA GLY A 248 31.58 -35.86 33.43
C GLY A 248 30.32 -36.36 34.16
N SER A 249 29.58 -35.47 34.85
CA SER A 249 28.39 -35.84 35.65
C SER A 249 27.05 -35.31 35.13
N LYS A 250 27.04 -34.37 34.17
CA LYS A 250 25.80 -33.85 33.56
C LYS A 250 26.02 -33.53 32.09
N LEU A 251 25.24 -34.20 31.22
CA LEU A 251 25.02 -33.86 29.82
C LEU A 251 24.77 -32.35 29.67
N ILE A 252 25.82 -31.62 29.27
CA ILE A 252 25.72 -30.22 28.83
C ILE A 252 24.84 -30.22 27.57
N LYS A 253 23.70 -29.52 27.67
CA LYS A 253 22.65 -29.45 26.65
C LYS A 253 23.03 -28.70 25.36
N ASP A 254 24.28 -28.28 25.17
CA ASP A 254 24.69 -27.45 24.02
C ASP A 254 25.47 -28.18 22.93
N THR A 255 25.27 -29.50 22.80
CA THR A 255 26.00 -30.32 21.83
C THR A 255 25.30 -30.41 20.47
N LYS A 256 25.07 -29.27 19.79
CA LYS A 256 24.88 -29.27 18.32
C LYS A 256 26.13 -28.80 17.56
N ALA A 257 27.10 -28.18 18.23
CA ALA A 257 28.33 -27.69 17.59
C ALA A 257 29.46 -28.74 17.44
N LYS A 258 29.41 -29.88 18.16
CA LYS A 258 30.52 -30.87 18.23
C LYS A 258 30.91 -31.57 16.92
N LYS A 259 30.24 -31.33 15.80
CA LYS A 259 30.59 -31.99 14.51
C LYS A 259 30.72 -31.04 13.32
N GLN A 260 30.49 -29.75 13.49
CA GLN A 260 30.40 -28.86 12.34
C GLN A 260 31.75 -28.33 11.86
N TYR A 261 32.80 -28.37 12.70
CA TYR A 261 34.07 -27.68 12.40
C TYR A 261 35.35 -28.48 12.66
N GLY A 262 35.28 -29.80 12.85
CA GLY A 262 36.47 -30.65 13.00
C GLY A 262 37.21 -30.57 14.35
N ILE A 263 36.67 -29.81 15.31
CA ILE A 263 37.22 -29.62 16.66
C ILE A 263 36.48 -30.47 17.70
N GLU A 264 37.21 -30.98 18.70
CA GLU A 264 36.63 -31.79 19.77
C GLU A 264 35.67 -30.97 20.65
N LYS A 265 36.07 -29.74 20.98
CA LYS A 265 35.35 -28.85 21.88
C LYS A 265 35.58 -27.38 21.54
N LEU A 266 34.49 -26.63 21.36
CA LEU A 266 34.51 -25.17 21.31
C LEU A 266 33.65 -24.65 22.46
N ILE A 267 34.24 -23.84 23.35
CA ILE A 267 33.59 -23.32 24.56
C ILE A 267 33.70 -21.80 24.55
N GLU A 268 32.59 -21.12 24.86
CA GLU A 268 32.59 -19.69 25.13
C GLU A 268 32.30 -19.48 26.61
N LEU A 269 33.22 -18.85 27.33
CA LEU A 269 33.07 -18.50 28.75
C LEU A 269 32.79 -16.99 28.87
N ASP A 270 31.76 -16.67 29.64
CA ASP A 270 31.31 -15.30 29.91
C ASP A 270 31.84 -14.85 31.28
N PHE A 271 32.80 -13.92 31.28
CA PHE A 271 33.28 -13.27 32.50
C PHE A 271 32.80 -11.82 32.53
N LYS A 272 32.74 -11.24 33.73
CA LYS A 272 32.21 -9.87 33.94
C LYS A 272 32.85 -8.78 33.07
N TYR A 273 34.11 -8.94 32.67
CA TYR A 273 34.88 -7.90 31.96
C TYR A 273 35.44 -8.33 30.60
N PHE A 274 35.36 -9.62 30.28
CA PHE A 274 35.88 -10.18 29.03
C PHE A 274 35.22 -11.53 28.75
N TYR A 275 35.33 -11.99 27.52
CA TYR A 275 34.89 -13.30 27.07
C TYR A 275 36.10 -14.15 26.73
N CYS A 276 36.00 -15.46 26.92
CA CYS A 276 37.01 -16.40 26.44
C CYS A 276 36.39 -17.37 25.45
N LEU A 277 36.92 -17.41 24.24
CA LEU A 277 36.62 -18.43 23.26
C LEU A 277 37.74 -19.47 23.27
N ILE A 278 37.43 -20.69 23.65
CA ILE A 278 38.36 -21.81 23.82
C ILE A 278 38.05 -22.87 22.77
N ALA A 279 39.04 -23.22 21.96
CA ALA A 279 38.97 -24.30 20.99
C ALA A 279 40.01 -25.37 21.36
N ASP A 280 39.54 -26.60 21.62
CA ASP A 280 40.38 -27.74 21.98
C ASP A 280 40.34 -28.79 20.87
N GLN A 281 41.52 -29.19 20.40
CA GLN A 281 41.66 -30.30 19.46
C GLN A 281 42.99 -31.01 19.75
N ASP A 282 42.93 -32.34 19.89
CA ASP A 282 44.07 -33.19 20.24
C ASP A 282 44.86 -32.64 21.46
N ASP A 283 46.16 -32.42 21.31
CA ASP A 283 47.08 -31.90 22.33
C ASP A 283 47.13 -30.36 22.39
N LEU A 284 46.31 -29.67 21.60
CA LEU A 284 46.32 -28.22 21.49
C LEU A 284 45.04 -27.58 22.03
N ARG A 285 45.22 -26.47 22.73
CA ARG A 285 44.15 -25.57 23.19
C ARG A 285 44.43 -24.15 22.72
N VAL A 286 43.52 -23.59 21.94
CA VAL A 286 43.60 -22.22 21.44
C VAL A 286 42.58 -21.36 22.17
N VAL A 287 43.03 -20.28 22.78
CA VAL A 287 42.23 -19.39 23.62
C VAL A 287 42.29 -17.97 23.08
N PHE A 288 41.13 -17.44 22.72
CA PHE A 288 40.96 -16.04 22.36
C PHE A 288 40.30 -15.31 23.53
N ILE A 289 40.96 -14.25 24.01
CA ILE A 289 40.38 -13.31 24.98
C ILE A 289 39.71 -12.20 24.19
N LEU A 290 38.43 -11.96 24.45
CA LEU A 290 37.59 -11.06 23.69
C LEU A 290 36.97 -9.99 24.61
N LYS A 291 36.71 -8.80 24.07
CA LYS A 291 36.01 -7.71 24.77
C LYS A 291 34.50 -7.96 24.88
N GLU A 292 33.93 -8.58 23.85
CA GLU A 292 32.53 -8.86 23.59
C GLU A 292 32.40 -10.32 23.15
N ARG A 293 31.16 -10.84 23.09
CA ARG A 293 30.90 -12.22 22.64
C ARG A 293 31.46 -12.49 21.24
N ALA A 294 31.89 -13.73 21.01
CA ALA A 294 32.40 -14.15 19.72
C ALA A 294 31.26 -14.21 18.68
N SER A 295 31.50 -13.65 17.50
CA SER A 295 30.61 -13.87 16.36
C SER A 295 30.73 -15.31 15.85
N GLU A 296 29.71 -15.81 15.14
CA GLU A 296 29.77 -17.15 14.54
C GLU A 296 30.91 -17.27 13.52
N ARG A 297 31.21 -16.19 12.79
CA ARG A 297 32.36 -16.11 11.88
C ARG A 297 33.69 -16.27 12.63
N LEU A 298 33.85 -15.59 13.76
CA LEU A 298 35.05 -15.71 14.59
C LEU A 298 35.20 -17.11 15.17
N LYS A 299 34.12 -17.73 15.66
CA LYS A 299 34.10 -19.12 16.15
C LYS A 299 34.59 -20.10 15.09
N GLU A 300 34.07 -19.99 13.87
CA GLU A 300 34.48 -20.80 12.73
C GLU A 300 35.96 -20.55 12.35
N GLN A 301 36.41 -19.30 12.31
CA GLN A 301 37.82 -18.97 12.02
C GLN A 301 38.78 -19.51 13.08
N VAL A 302 38.45 -19.37 14.38
CA VAL A 302 39.25 -19.95 15.47
C VAL A 302 39.29 -21.47 15.34
N SER A 303 38.18 -22.06 14.87
CA SER A 303 38.14 -23.49 14.64
C SER A 303 39.10 -23.92 13.54
N TYR A 304 39.06 -23.25 12.39
CA TYR A 304 39.99 -23.56 11.30
C TYR A 304 41.45 -23.30 11.68
N LEU A 305 41.73 -22.23 12.44
CA LEU A 305 43.05 -21.96 12.97
C LEU A 305 43.56 -23.11 13.84
N CYS A 306 42.75 -23.60 14.78
CA CYS A 306 43.16 -24.68 15.68
C CYS A 306 43.47 -25.98 14.91
N SER A 307 42.64 -26.34 13.92
CA SER A 307 42.92 -27.48 13.04
C SER A 307 44.17 -27.29 12.21
N ALA A 308 44.41 -26.07 11.69
CA ALA A 308 45.60 -25.76 10.92
C ALA A 308 46.88 -25.80 11.75
N LEU A 309 46.83 -25.32 12.99
CA LEU A 309 47.93 -25.40 13.94
C LEU A 309 48.30 -26.86 14.20
N ILE A 310 47.34 -27.74 14.46
CA ILE A 310 47.61 -29.17 14.70
C ILE A 310 48.20 -29.83 13.47
N LEU A 311 47.63 -29.57 12.29
CA LEU A 311 48.12 -30.14 11.04
C LEU A 311 49.59 -29.75 10.80
N LYS A 312 49.92 -28.47 10.95
CA LYS A 312 51.24 -27.92 10.63
C LYS A 312 52.29 -28.14 11.74
N LEU A 313 51.86 -28.36 12.98
CA LEU A 313 52.74 -28.55 14.13
C LEU A 313 52.81 -30.01 14.59
N SER A 314 52.11 -30.94 13.93
CA SER A 314 52.07 -32.37 14.30
C SER A 314 53.46 -32.98 14.48
N GLU A 315 54.35 -32.77 13.52
CA GLU A 315 55.74 -33.27 13.60
C GLU A 315 56.52 -32.72 14.80
N LEU A 316 56.22 -31.47 15.19
CA LEU A 316 56.85 -30.83 16.34
C LEU A 316 56.32 -31.37 17.66
N PHE A 317 55.03 -31.72 17.73
CA PHE A 317 54.44 -32.35 18.92
C PHE A 317 54.99 -33.76 19.15
N ASP A 318 55.15 -34.55 18.08
CA ASP A 318 55.66 -35.92 18.18
C ASP A 318 57.09 -35.99 18.75
N HIS A 319 57.90 -34.95 18.54
CA HIS A 319 59.30 -34.87 18.97
C HIS A 319 59.56 -33.77 20.00
N TRP A 320 58.51 -33.27 20.67
CA TRP A 320 58.66 -32.11 21.53
C TRP A 320 59.51 -32.43 22.78
N ASP A 321 60.63 -31.74 22.92
CA ASP A 321 61.56 -31.87 24.05
C ASP A 321 61.32 -30.84 25.16
N GLY A 322 60.27 -30.02 25.03
CA GLY A 322 59.96 -28.90 25.92
C GLY A 322 60.50 -27.54 25.46
N SER A 323 61.27 -27.48 24.36
CA SER A 323 61.72 -26.22 23.77
C SER A 323 60.57 -25.44 23.12
N LEU A 324 60.53 -24.12 23.28
CA LEU A 324 59.49 -23.24 22.72
C LEU A 324 59.92 -22.53 21.43
N ASN A 325 61.23 -22.51 21.12
CA ASN A 325 61.79 -21.67 20.06
C ASN A 325 61.13 -21.88 18.69
N GLU A 326 60.84 -23.14 18.32
CA GLU A 326 60.21 -23.44 17.03
C GLU A 326 58.72 -23.06 17.00
N PHE A 327 58.03 -23.16 18.14
CA PHE A 327 56.64 -22.75 18.26
C PHE A 327 56.49 -21.23 18.22
N GLU A 328 57.42 -20.50 18.84
CA GLU A 328 57.45 -19.04 18.83
C GLU A 328 57.60 -18.46 17.41
N ILE A 329 58.23 -19.20 16.49
CA ILE A 329 58.38 -18.79 15.09
C ILE A 329 57.17 -19.25 14.26
N LYS A 330 56.79 -20.53 14.34
CA LYS A 330 55.77 -21.10 13.45
C LYS A 330 54.33 -20.70 13.81
N ILE A 331 54.01 -20.56 15.10
CA ILE A 331 52.63 -20.24 15.52
C ILE A 331 52.20 -18.85 15.01
N PRO A 332 52.99 -17.77 15.17
CA PRO A 332 52.62 -16.46 14.61
C PRO A 332 52.31 -16.49 13.11
N GLU A 333 53.17 -17.15 12.32
CA GLU A 333 52.98 -17.28 10.87
C GLU A 333 51.62 -17.91 10.55
N ILE A 334 51.27 -19.01 11.23
CA ILE A 334 49.99 -19.70 11.04
C ILE A 334 48.82 -18.83 11.52
N VAL A 335 48.97 -18.13 12.65
CA VAL A 335 47.89 -17.26 13.16
C VAL A 335 47.64 -16.11 12.19
N GLU A 336 48.68 -15.53 11.59
CA GLU A 336 48.58 -14.42 10.64
C GLU A 336 47.96 -14.83 9.29
N GLU A 337 48.06 -16.11 8.90
CA GLU A 337 47.33 -16.64 7.74
C GLU A 337 45.80 -16.62 7.93
N TYR A 338 45.31 -16.80 9.17
CA TYR A 338 43.88 -16.87 9.47
C TYR A 338 43.31 -15.54 9.98
N PHE A 339 44.13 -14.79 10.70
CA PHE A 339 43.75 -13.53 11.32
C PHE A 339 44.70 -12.43 10.87
N GLU A 340 44.14 -11.41 10.23
CA GLU A 340 44.86 -10.21 9.82
C GLU A 340 45.17 -9.31 11.04
N LEU A 341 45.98 -9.82 11.97
CA LEU A 341 46.27 -9.18 13.25
C LEU A 341 47.03 -7.86 13.07
N TYR A 342 47.60 -7.59 11.89
CA TYR A 342 48.19 -6.30 11.54
C TYR A 342 47.19 -5.14 11.69
N TYR A 343 45.87 -5.36 11.62
CA TYR A 343 44.85 -4.34 11.92
C TYR A 343 44.91 -3.79 13.35
N LYS A 344 45.56 -4.51 14.28
CA LYS A 344 45.78 -4.08 15.67
C LYS A 344 47.03 -3.23 15.85
N GLY A 345 47.92 -3.27 14.86
CA GLY A 345 49.18 -2.52 14.84
C GLY A 345 48.99 -1.06 14.46
N ASP A 346 50.13 -0.39 14.32
CA ASP A 346 50.21 0.98 13.87
C ASP A 346 50.14 1.05 12.33
N PHE A 347 49.54 2.11 11.81
CA PHE A 347 49.44 2.42 10.39
C PHE A 347 50.06 3.78 10.11
N GLU A 348 50.58 3.95 8.90
CA GLU A 348 51.09 5.22 8.39
C GLU A 348 50.53 5.53 7.00
N LEU A 349 50.64 6.79 6.57
CA LEU A 349 50.32 7.19 5.20
C LEU A 349 51.48 6.83 4.28
N ALA A 350 51.23 6.04 3.24
CA ALA A 350 52.29 5.60 2.32
C ALA A 350 53.02 6.78 1.67
N HIS A 351 52.29 7.84 1.27
CA HIS A 351 52.85 8.99 0.55
C HIS A 351 52.21 10.33 0.98
N PRO A 352 52.55 10.88 2.16
CA PRO A 352 51.87 12.06 2.72
C PRO A 352 51.89 13.29 1.80
N LYS A 353 52.95 13.47 1.00
CA LYS A 353 53.10 14.61 0.06
C LYS A 353 52.29 14.47 -1.24
N LYS A 354 51.79 13.28 -1.58
CA LYS A 354 51.06 13.02 -2.84
C LYS A 354 49.54 12.89 -2.64
N ILE A 355 49.04 12.97 -1.40
CA ILE A 355 47.62 12.75 -1.06
C ILE A 355 46.69 13.74 -1.77
N ALA A 356 47.10 15.01 -1.92
CA ALA A 356 46.31 15.99 -2.65
C ALA A 356 46.11 15.59 -4.13
N LYS A 357 47.10 14.92 -4.73
CA LYS A 357 47.02 14.42 -6.11
C LYS A 357 46.31 13.07 -6.22
N SER A 358 46.31 12.25 -5.17
CA SER A 358 45.55 10.97 -5.18
C SER A 358 44.05 11.21 -5.03
N LYS A 359 43.62 12.26 -4.31
CA LYS A 359 42.20 12.69 -4.27
C LYS A 359 41.60 13.01 -5.64
N GLU A 360 42.41 13.50 -6.57
CA GLU A 360 41.94 13.85 -7.93
C GLU A 360 41.98 12.66 -8.90
N LYS A 361 42.86 11.68 -8.66
CA LYS A 361 43.06 10.53 -9.57
C LYS A 361 42.21 9.32 -9.24
N GLU A 362 41.87 9.13 -7.97
CA GLU A 362 41.03 8.03 -7.52
C GLU A 362 39.70 8.57 -7.03
N ALA A 363 38.60 8.03 -7.56
CA ALA A 363 37.26 8.33 -7.08
C ALA A 363 37.08 7.71 -5.69
N LEU A 364 37.54 8.41 -4.66
CA LEU A 364 37.29 8.09 -3.27
C LEU A 364 35.83 8.39 -2.94
N THR A 365 35.22 7.53 -2.14
CA THR A 365 33.90 7.77 -1.58
C THR A 365 33.93 8.97 -0.63
N THR A 366 32.75 9.53 -0.34
CA THR A 366 32.61 10.62 0.63
C THR A 366 33.15 10.23 2.02
N MET A 367 32.96 8.97 2.43
CA MET A 367 33.43 8.48 3.73
C MET A 367 34.95 8.27 3.74
N GLU A 368 35.53 7.65 2.71
CA GLU A 368 36.99 7.53 2.56
C GLU A 368 37.67 8.90 2.59
N THR A 369 37.11 9.89 1.90
CA THR A 369 37.64 11.26 1.89
C THR A 369 37.60 11.89 3.30
N ARG A 370 36.51 11.68 4.04
CA ARG A 370 36.37 12.17 5.42
C ARG A 370 37.38 11.52 6.35
N VAL A 371 37.46 10.19 6.33
CA VAL A 371 38.41 9.41 7.13
C VAL A 371 39.85 9.83 6.80
N LEU A 372 40.19 9.93 5.50
CA LEU A 372 41.51 10.37 5.05
C LEU A 372 41.86 11.78 5.52
N ASN A 373 40.90 12.70 5.60
CA ASN A 373 41.14 14.04 6.15
C ASN A 373 41.45 14.00 7.65
N VAL A 374 40.76 13.14 8.41
CA VAL A 374 41.06 12.94 9.85
C VAL A 374 42.43 12.31 10.01
N ILE A 375 42.75 11.27 9.24
CA ILE A 375 44.08 10.64 9.22
C ILE A 375 45.15 11.67 8.93
N TYR A 376 44.96 12.52 7.90
CA TYR A 376 45.91 13.58 7.56
C TYR A 376 46.10 14.61 8.68
N SER A 377 45.03 14.91 9.44
CA SER A 377 45.11 15.79 10.59
C SER A 377 45.88 15.14 11.76
N VAL A 378 45.65 13.85 12.02
CA VAL A 378 46.37 13.09 13.05
C VAL A 378 47.84 12.93 12.65
N SER A 379 48.10 12.65 11.37
CA SER A 379 49.43 12.36 10.85
C SER A 379 50.37 13.58 10.82
N LYS A 380 49.82 14.80 10.93
CA LYS A 380 50.64 16.02 11.08
C LYS A 380 51.40 16.05 12.40
N ASN A 381 50.85 15.41 13.43
CA ASN A 381 51.41 15.43 14.78
C ASN A 381 52.12 14.13 15.14
N LYS A 382 51.71 12.99 14.55
CA LYS A 382 52.30 11.66 14.79
C LYS A 382 52.54 10.96 13.45
N GLN A 383 53.68 10.31 13.27
CA GLN A 383 53.98 9.63 12.00
C GLN A 383 53.12 8.36 11.80
N SER A 384 52.80 7.65 12.89
CA SER A 384 51.91 6.49 12.92
C SER A 384 50.63 6.75 13.72
N PHE A 385 49.60 5.94 13.46
CA PHE A 385 48.32 5.95 14.17
C PHE A 385 47.69 4.56 14.20
N ARG A 386 46.89 4.28 15.22
CA ARG A 386 46.10 3.05 15.32
C ARG A 386 44.70 3.25 14.75
N LEU A 387 44.13 2.20 14.17
CA LEU A 387 42.79 2.27 13.54
C LEU A 387 41.66 2.39 14.56
N ASP A 388 41.83 1.84 15.76
CA ASP A 388 40.86 1.97 16.86
C ASP A 388 40.64 3.44 17.25
N TYR A 389 41.72 4.22 17.34
CA TYR A 389 41.69 5.65 17.60
C TYR A 389 40.91 6.43 16.53
N LEU A 390 41.03 6.05 15.26
CA LEU A 390 40.29 6.71 14.18
C LEU A 390 38.79 6.50 14.28
N LEU A 391 38.34 5.34 14.76
CA LEU A 391 36.91 5.03 14.94
C LEU A 391 36.29 5.80 16.10
N GLU A 392 37.11 6.28 17.04
CA GLU A 392 36.66 7.13 18.13
C GLU A 392 36.57 8.60 17.71
N ILE A 393 37.49 9.07 16.86
CA ILE A 393 37.54 10.49 16.44
C ILE A 393 36.57 10.79 15.29
N VAL A 394 36.42 9.87 14.34
CA VAL A 394 35.54 10.12 13.19
C VAL A 394 34.08 10.03 13.68
N HIS A 395 33.42 11.18 13.77
CA HIS A 395 32.02 11.25 14.21
C HIS A 395 31.12 10.76 13.07
N GLU A 396 30.65 9.52 13.17
CA GLU A 396 29.64 8.95 12.29
C GLU A 396 28.73 8.02 13.10
N GLU A 397 27.42 8.08 12.84
CA GLU A 397 26.43 7.28 13.59
C GLU A 397 26.62 5.78 13.30
N LYS A 398 26.92 5.46 12.03
CA LYS A 398 27.19 4.10 11.57
C LYS A 398 28.69 3.84 11.46
N LYS A 399 29.28 3.27 12.52
CA LYS A 399 30.72 2.93 12.56
C LYS A 399 31.16 1.99 11.44
N GLU A 400 30.25 1.19 10.91
CA GLU A 400 30.49 0.29 9.77
C GLU A 400 30.99 1.04 8.54
N LEU A 401 30.48 2.26 8.28
CA LEU A 401 30.91 3.07 7.14
C LEU A 401 32.35 3.54 7.30
N ILE A 402 32.79 3.81 8.54
CA ILE A 402 34.18 4.17 8.83
C ILE A 402 35.10 2.96 8.58
N MET A 403 34.69 1.77 9.03
CA MET A 403 35.44 0.53 8.82
C MET A 403 35.61 0.20 7.33
N GLU A 404 34.52 0.28 6.55
CA GLU A 404 34.54 0.10 5.10
C GLU A 404 35.49 1.11 4.42
N ALA A 405 35.43 2.37 4.85
CA ALA A 405 36.33 3.41 4.35
C ALA A 405 37.80 3.13 4.69
N LEU A 406 38.11 2.67 5.90
CA LEU A 406 39.48 2.30 6.28
C LEU A 406 40.00 1.13 5.45
N GLU A 407 39.17 0.10 5.24
CA GLU A 407 39.50 -1.04 4.40
C GLU A 407 39.76 -0.62 2.94
N GLY A 408 38.92 0.27 2.40
CA GLY A 408 39.14 0.87 1.08
C GLY A 408 40.48 1.60 0.96
N LEU A 409 40.85 2.40 1.97
CA LEU A 409 42.13 3.11 2.01
C LEU A 409 43.33 2.16 2.13
N ILE A 410 43.20 1.04 2.87
CA ILE A 410 44.24 0.00 3.01
C ILE A 410 44.42 -0.76 1.70
N ASN A 411 43.33 -1.21 1.08
CA ASN A 411 43.36 -1.94 -0.18
C ASN A 411 43.97 -1.12 -1.33
N ARG A 412 43.75 0.20 -1.32
CA ARG A 412 44.38 1.16 -2.24
C ARG A 412 45.82 1.51 -1.87
N LYS A 413 46.35 0.97 -0.77
CA LYS A 413 47.69 1.26 -0.22
C LYS A 413 47.91 2.75 0.07
N ILE A 414 46.85 3.47 0.40
CA ILE A 414 46.93 4.89 0.81
C ILE A 414 47.44 4.96 2.25
N ILE A 415 46.94 4.06 3.10
CA ILE A 415 47.50 3.77 4.41
C ILE A 415 48.06 2.35 4.42
N VAL A 416 49.18 2.17 5.12
CA VAL A 416 49.91 0.89 5.18
C VAL A 416 50.26 0.58 6.63
N PRO A 417 50.28 -0.70 7.03
CA PRO A 417 50.74 -1.08 8.36
C PRO A 417 52.23 -0.74 8.52
N VAL A 418 52.59 -0.24 9.70
CA VAL A 418 53.98 -0.04 10.10
C VAL A 418 54.52 -1.41 10.52
N ILE A 419 55.48 -1.94 9.76
CA ILE A 419 56.13 -3.20 10.10
C ILE A 419 57.24 -2.87 11.09
N THR A 420 56.97 -3.03 12.39
CA THR A 420 57.98 -2.92 13.44
C THR A 420 58.79 -4.20 13.53
N GLU A 421 60.13 -4.10 13.55
CA GLU A 421 61.01 -5.28 13.68
C GLU A 421 60.80 -6.04 15.01
N GLU A 422 60.22 -5.40 16.03
CA GLU A 422 59.83 -6.02 17.30
C GLU A 422 58.67 -7.03 17.19
N ASP A 423 57.91 -7.04 16.08
CA ASP A 423 56.86 -8.05 15.85
C ASP A 423 57.42 -9.41 15.38
N ASN A 424 58.73 -9.50 15.07
CA ASN A 424 59.41 -10.72 14.63
C ASN A 424 60.30 -11.37 15.73
N SER A 425 60.19 -10.89 16.98
CA SER A 425 60.95 -11.37 18.15
C SER A 425 60.03 -11.70 19.32
#